data_AF-A0A920JH09-F1
#
_entry.id   AF-A0A920JH09-F1
#
_cell.length_a   1.000
_cell.length_b   1.000
_cell.length_c   1.000
_cell.angle_alpha   90.00
_cell.angle_beta   90.00
_cell.angle_gamma   90.00
#
_symmetry.space_group_name_H-M   'P 1'
#
loop_
_entity.id
_entity.type
_entity.pdbx_description
1 polymer ?
#
loop_
_entity_poly.entity_id
_entity_poly.type
_entity_poly.pdbx_seq_one_letter_code
_entity_poly.pdbx_strand_id
1 'polypeptide(L)' 'MSFVSDQMKIALLTTHLPFKEVSTHITSNGIIDVVSIIHSDLVNYFGIENPNIGIVG' A
#
# COMPACT_ATOMS: atom_id res chain seq x y z
N MET A 1 3.25 4.12 4.22
CA MET A 1 2.70 4.08 5.60
C MET A 1 1.55 3.08 5.62
N SER A 2 1.41 2.30 6.69
CA SER A 2 0.39 1.25 6.84
C SER A 2 -0.35 1.35 8.18
N PHE A 3 -1.64 1.04 8.16
CA PHE A 3 -2.51 0.91 9.32
C PHE A 3 -2.97 -0.53 9.44
N VAL A 4 -2.94 -1.08 10.65
CA VAL A 4 -3.18 -2.50 10.91
C VAL A 4 -4.19 -2.65 12.04
N SER A 5 -5.20 -3.50 11.82
CA SER A 5 -6.11 -4.02 12.82
C SER A 5 -6.26 -5.53 12.66
N ASP A 6 -6.94 -6.17 13.61
CA ASP A 6 -7.25 -7.60 13.54
C ASP A 6 -8.13 -7.95 12.33
N GLN A 7 -8.97 -7.00 11.89
CA GLN A 7 -9.89 -7.19 10.78
C GLN A 7 -9.29 -6.81 9.43
N MET A 8 -8.39 -5.82 9.38
CA MET A 8 -7.92 -5.27 8.11
C MET A 8 -6.52 -4.66 8.19
N LYS A 9 -5.78 -4.74 7.08
CA LYS A 9 -4.49 -4.08 6.88
C LYS A 9 -4.62 -3.16 5.67
N ILE A 10 -4.29 -1.88 5.83
CA ILE A 10 -4.37 -0.88 4.77
C ILE A 10 -3.01 -0.22 4.60
N ALA A 11 -2.57 -0.07 3.37
CA ALA A 11 -1.40 0.73 3.04
C ALA A 11 -1.78 1.89 2.13
N LEU A 12 -1.08 3.01 2.28
CA LEU A 12 -1.36 4.24 1.56
C LEU A 12 -0.32 4.47 0.46
N LEU A 13 -0.80 4.71 -0.77
CA LEU A 13 0.02 5.13 -1.90
C LEU A 13 0.56 6.56 -1.71
N THR A 14 -0.29 7.47 -1.22
CA THR A 14 0.05 8.85 -0.88
C THR A 14 -0.34 9.14 0.56
N THR A 15 0.42 9.98 1.25
CA THR A 15 0.13 10.35 2.65
C THR A 15 -0.42 11.77 2.74
N HIS A 16 0.26 12.67 3.45
CA HIS A 16 -0.21 14.01 3.79
C HIS A 16 0.02 15.00 2.64
N LEU A 17 -0.57 14.73 1.48
CA LEU A 17 -0.58 15.65 0.34
C LEU A 17 -1.87 16.50 0.35
N PRO A 18 -1.83 17.76 -0.12
CA PRO A 18 -3.04 18.49 -0.46
C PRO A 18 -3.89 17.69 -1.44
N PHE A 19 -5.21 17.67 -1.24
CA PHE A 19 -6.11 16.86 -2.08
C PHE A 19 -5.96 17.15 -3.58
N LYS A 20 -5.71 18.42 -3.94
CA LYS A 20 -5.49 18.85 -5.33
C LYS A 20 -4.27 18.19 -6.00
N GLU A 21 -3.29 17.75 -5.22
CA GLU A 21 -2.04 17.16 -5.71
C GLU A 21 -2.08 15.63 -5.73
N VAL A 22 -3.07 14.99 -5.10
CA VAL A 22 -3.13 13.53 -4.98
C VAL A 22 -3.08 12.85 -6.34
N SER A 23 -3.90 13.29 -7.30
CA SER A 23 -3.99 12.66 -8.62
C SER A 23 -2.68 12.68 -9.40
N THR A 24 -1.88 13.75 -9.27
CA THR A 24 -0.59 13.86 -9.96
C THR A 24 0.49 12.97 -9.35
N HIS A 25 0.32 12.54 -8.10
CA HIS A 25 1.22 11.63 -7.41
C HIS A 25 0.85 10.14 -7.58
N ILE A 26 -0.34 9.84 -8.10
CA ILE A 26 -0.74 8.48 -8.47
C ILE A 26 -0.09 8.11 -9.81
N THR A 27 1.03 7.38 -9.75
CA THR A 27 1.76 6.91 -10.94
C THR A 27 1.89 5.39 -10.93
N SER A 28 1.97 4.77 -12.11
CA SER A 28 2.13 3.31 -12.22
C SER A 28 3.38 2.80 -11.48
N ASN A 29 4.50 3.53 -11.59
CA ASN A 29 5.73 3.18 -10.90
C ASN A 29 5.54 3.27 -9.37
N GLY A 30 4.94 4.36 -8.88
CA GLY A 30 4.66 4.52 -7.45
C GLY A 30 3.76 3.41 -6.90
N ILE A 31 2.77 2.96 -7.67
CA ILE A 31 1.91 1.82 -7.30
C ILE A 31 2.74 0.53 -7.19
N ILE A 32 3.54 0.22 -8.21
CA ILE A 32 4.37 -0.99 -8.24
C ILE A 32 5.37 -1.01 -7.09
N ASP A 33 6.01 0.13 -6.80
CA ASP A 33 6.97 0.28 -5.72
C ASP A 33 6.30 0.03 -4.36
N VAL A 34 5.16 0.69 -4.11
CA VAL A 34 4.40 0.53 -2.86
C VAL A 34 3.89 -0.90 -2.70
N VAL A 35 3.33 -1.51 -3.75
CA VAL A 35 2.86 -2.90 -3.72
C VAL A 35 4.01 -3.87 -3.44
N SER A 36 5.19 -3.67 -4.04
CA SER A 36 6.35 -4.53 -3.80
C SER A 36 6.83 -4.44 -2.34
N ILE A 37 6.84 -3.23 -1.77
CA ILE A 37 7.18 -3.02 -0.35
C ILE A 37 6.16 -3.75 0.53
N ILE A 38 4.86 -3.54 0.30
CA ILE A 38 3.80 -4.17 1.10
C ILE A 38 3.84 -5.69 0.97
N HIS A 39 4.07 -6.24 -0.22
CA HIS A 39 4.18 -7.67 -0.42
C HIS A 39 5.33 -8.25 0.42
N SER A 40 6.51 -7.63 0.35
CA SER A 40 7.66 -8.00 1.18
C SER A 40 7.33 -7.93 2.67
N ASP A 41 6.67 -6.87 3.12
CA ASP A 41 6.30 -6.69 4.52
C ASP A 41 5.31 -7.77 4.99
N LEU A 42 4.33 -8.12 4.17
CA LEU A 42 3.34 -9.16 4.47
C LEU A 42 3.98 -10.55 4.58
N VAL A 43 4.98 -10.85 3.75
CA VAL A 43 5.75 -12.09 3.85
C VAL A 43 6.63 -12.09 5.11
N ASN A 44 7.44 -11.06 5.30
CA ASN A 44 8.51 -11.06 6.30
C ASN A 44 8.02 -10.77 7.72
N TYR A 45 7.02 -9.90 7.89
CA TYR A 45 6.56 -9.45 9.21
C TYR A 45 5.22 -10.04 9.61
N PHE A 46 4.39 -10.43 8.63
CA PHE A 46 3.07 -11.00 8.89
C PHE A 46 2.99 -12.50 8.58
N GLY A 47 4.04 -13.10 8.02
CA GLY A 47 4.11 -14.54 7.74
C GLY A 47 3.15 -15.00 6.64
N ILE A 48 2.71 -14.10 5.74
CA ILE A 48 1.78 -14.41 4.66
C ILE A 48 2.60 -14.70 3.40
N GLU A 49 2.82 -15.97 3.07
CA GLU A 49 3.71 -16.37 1.97
C GLU A 49 3.24 -15.93 0.58
N ASN A 50 1.92 -15.92 0.34
CA ASN A 50 1.31 -15.47 -0.92
C ASN A 50 0.26 -14.39 -0.64
N PRO A 51 0.67 -13.14 -0.39
CA PRO A 51 -0.25 -12.06 -0.06
C PRO A 51 -1.19 -11.71 -1.21
N ASN A 52 -2.49 -11.71 -0.94
CA ASN A 52 -3.49 -11.15 -1.85
C ASN A 52 -3.74 -9.68 -1.50
N ILE A 53 -3.38 -8.77 -2.40
CA ILE A 53 -3.47 -7.33 -2.18
C ILE A 53 -4.58 -6.75 -3.07
N GLY A 54 -5.62 -6.20 -2.45
CA GLY A 54 -6.68 -5.45 -3.16
C GLY A 54 -6.26 -4.00 -3.41
N ILE A 55 -6.45 -3.52 -4.63
CA ILE A 55 -6.16 -2.14 -5.03
C ILE A 55 -7.50 -1.39 -5.20
N VAL A 56 -7.64 -0.23 -4.54
CA VAL A 56 -8.81 0.65 -4.65
C VAL A 56 -8.59 1.76 -5.66
N GLY A 57 -9.66 2.23 -6.30
CA GLY A 57 -9.65 3.30 -7.31
C GLY A 57 -10.58 4.45 -6.95
#